data_AF-A0A961S4R7-F1
#
_entry.id   AF-A0A961S4R7-F1
#
_cell.length_a   1.000
_cell.length_b   1.000
_cell.length_c   1.000
_cell.angle_alpha   90.00
_cell.angle_beta   90.00
_cell.angle_gamma   90.00
#
_symmetry.space_group_name_H-M   'P 1'
#
loop_
_entity.id
_entity.type
_entity.pdbx_description
1 polymer ?
#
loop_
_entity_poly.entity_id
_entity_poly.type
_entity_poly.pdbx_seq_one_letter_code
_entity_poly.pdbx_strand_id
1 'polypeptide(L)'
;MSDTAAAAAPPAATPTEQPVPKAEKQTPSPTPSERPEHLTPSQLRHNPEAIRHAFETGEFPYKTRIGTKVYEQQMEDLQVELLKVQNWVKESGEKIVVIFEGRDAAGKGGTIKRFMEHLNP
;
A
#
# COMPACT_ATOMS: atom_id res chain seq x y z
N MET A 1 -43.53 38.24 37.72
CA MET A 1 -43.13 36.85 37.97
C MET A 1 -43.17 36.16 36.62
N SER A 2 -42.26 36.41 35.69
CA SER A 2 -40.80 36.22 35.79
C SER A 2 -40.50 34.79 36.22
N ASP A 3 -40.45 33.83 35.30
CA ASP A 3 -39.16 33.32 34.79
C ASP A 3 -39.34 32.28 33.68
N THR A 4 -38.35 32.27 32.79
CA THR A 4 -38.19 31.43 31.60
C THR A 4 -37.53 30.11 31.98
N ALA A 5 -37.95 28.97 31.41
CA ALA A 5 -37.10 27.78 31.35
C ALA A 5 -37.40 26.91 30.13
N ALA A 6 -36.50 27.00 29.15
CA ALA A 6 -36.40 26.11 28.00
C ALA A 6 -36.05 24.68 28.45
N ALA A 7 -36.78 23.69 27.94
CA ALA A 7 -36.44 22.29 28.11
C ALA A 7 -35.27 21.93 27.17
N ALA A 8 -34.13 21.61 27.78
CA ALA A 8 -32.89 21.22 27.11
C ALA A 8 -33.02 19.82 26.47
N ALA A 9 -32.40 19.67 25.29
CA ALA A 9 -32.20 18.42 24.59
C ALA A 9 -31.34 17.44 25.42
N PRO A 10 -31.49 16.11 25.23
CA PRO A 10 -30.68 15.12 25.93
C PRO A 10 -29.20 15.22 25.48
N PRO A 11 -28.23 14.96 26.38
CA PRO A 11 -26.82 15.02 26.02
C PRO A 11 -26.45 13.88 25.06
N ALA A 12 -25.73 14.25 24.00
CA ALA A 12 -25.12 13.32 23.07
C ALA A 12 -24.17 12.38 23.82
N ALA A 13 -24.35 11.08 23.62
CA ALA A 13 -23.43 10.07 24.10
C ALA A 13 -22.05 10.28 23.43
N THR A 14 -21.05 10.54 24.24
CA THR A 14 -19.63 10.47 23.86
C THR A 14 -19.32 9.04 23.41
N PRO A 15 -18.70 8.83 22.23
CA PRO A 15 -18.14 7.53 21.89
C PRO A 15 -16.96 7.29 22.83
N THR A 16 -17.11 6.31 23.72
CA THR A 16 -16.02 5.77 24.53
C THR A 16 -14.91 5.28 23.60
N GLU A 17 -13.78 5.98 23.60
CA GLU A 17 -12.53 5.54 22.97
C GLU A 17 -12.08 4.26 23.67
N GLN A 18 -12.35 3.11 23.06
CA GLN A 18 -11.79 1.84 23.51
C GLN A 18 -10.27 1.87 23.22
N PRO A 19 -9.41 1.60 24.21
CA PRO A 19 -7.98 1.60 24.00
C PRO A 19 -7.61 0.45 23.07
N VAL A 20 -6.96 0.78 21.95
CA VAL A 20 -6.40 -0.20 21.02
C VAL A 20 -5.37 -1.05 21.78
N PRO A 21 -5.53 -2.38 21.90
CA PRO A 21 -4.55 -3.19 22.59
C PRO A 21 -3.25 -3.19 21.79
N LYS A 22 -2.15 -2.76 22.42
CA LYS A 22 -0.78 -2.98 21.94
C LYS A 22 -0.56 -4.48 21.80
N ALA A 23 -0.67 -4.99 20.58
CA ALA A 23 -0.29 -6.35 20.25
C ALA A 23 1.25 -6.44 20.14
N GLU A 24 1.93 -6.52 21.28
CA GLU A 24 3.21 -7.22 21.35
C GLU A 24 2.90 -8.72 21.18
N LYS A 25 2.94 -9.20 19.94
CA LYS A 25 3.11 -10.63 19.67
C LYS A 25 4.56 -10.86 19.28
N GLN A 26 5.33 -11.30 20.27
CA GLN A 26 6.52 -12.13 20.02
C GLN A 26 6.05 -13.35 19.24
N THR A 27 6.28 -13.37 17.94
CA THR A 27 6.25 -14.62 17.18
C THR A 27 7.57 -15.34 17.47
N PRO A 28 7.58 -16.56 18.06
CA PRO A 28 8.81 -17.31 18.19
C PRO A 28 9.39 -17.53 16.79
N SER A 29 10.66 -17.19 16.61
CA SER A 29 11.37 -17.47 15.36
C SER A 29 11.35 -18.98 15.11
N PRO A 30 10.82 -19.47 13.98
CA PRO A 30 11.01 -20.87 13.64
C PRO A 30 12.50 -21.13 13.38
N THR A 31 12.99 -22.22 13.96
CA THR A 31 14.33 -22.79 13.79
C THR A 31 14.72 -22.87 12.30
N PRO A 32 15.99 -22.62 11.91
CA PRO A 32 16.40 -22.43 10.51
C PRO A 32 16.22 -23.62 9.54
N SER A 33 15.62 -24.73 9.96
CA SER A 33 15.78 -26.03 9.27
C SER A 33 14.66 -26.43 8.29
N GLU A 34 13.64 -25.61 8.03
CA GLU A 34 12.49 -25.99 7.17
C GLU A 34 12.13 -24.99 6.07
N ARG A 35 13.02 -24.05 5.70
CA ARG A 35 12.74 -23.17 4.55
C ARG A 35 13.16 -23.85 3.25
N PRO A 36 12.24 -24.14 2.30
CA PRO A 36 12.63 -24.62 0.99
C PRO A 36 13.57 -23.60 0.35
N GLU A 37 14.66 -24.11 -0.15
CA GLU A 37 15.81 -23.37 -0.64
C GLU A 37 15.47 -22.42 -1.80
N HIS A 38 16.01 -21.20 -1.69
CA HIS A 38 16.45 -20.32 -2.77
C HIS A 38 15.51 -20.01 -3.95
N LEU A 39 14.28 -19.57 -3.68
CA LEU A 39 13.59 -18.70 -4.65
C LEU A 39 13.86 -17.24 -4.29
N THR A 40 14.50 -16.53 -5.21
CA THR A 40 14.62 -15.08 -5.12
C THR A 40 13.23 -14.45 -5.11
N PRO A 41 13.04 -13.28 -4.50
CA PRO A 41 11.76 -12.59 -4.54
C PRO A 41 11.25 -12.32 -5.97
N SER A 42 12.16 -12.22 -6.95
CA SER A 42 11.80 -12.14 -8.38
C SER A 42 11.13 -13.42 -8.87
N GLN A 43 11.69 -14.59 -8.52
CA GLN A 43 11.11 -15.89 -8.88
C GLN A 43 9.78 -16.14 -8.16
N LEU A 44 9.66 -15.69 -6.91
CA LEU A 44 8.40 -15.82 -6.14
C LEU A 44 7.26 -14.99 -6.74
N ARG A 45 7.55 -13.83 -7.34
CA ARG A 45 6.55 -13.00 -8.04
C ARG A 45 5.93 -13.66 -9.27
N HIS A 46 6.54 -14.72 -9.80
CA HIS A 46 6.07 -15.43 -10.99
C HIS A 46 5.52 -16.82 -10.64
N ASN A 47 5.50 -17.19 -9.36
CA ASN A 47 4.99 -18.46 -8.88
C ASN A 47 3.56 -18.26 -8.30
N PRO A 48 2.51 -18.79 -8.95
CA PRO A 48 1.12 -18.62 -8.50
C PRO A 48 0.86 -19.16 -7.09
N GLU A 49 1.47 -20.29 -6.72
CA GLU A 49 1.32 -20.88 -5.39
C GLU A 49 1.97 -20.00 -4.32
N ALA A 50 3.14 -19.42 -4.62
CA ALA A 50 3.80 -18.49 -3.71
C ALA A 50 2.99 -17.20 -3.53
N ILE A 51 2.39 -16.67 -4.61
CA ILE A 51 1.51 -15.49 -4.54
C ILE A 51 0.28 -15.80 -3.70
N ARG A 52 -0.35 -16.95 -3.93
CA ARG A 52 -1.53 -17.40 -3.18
C ARG A 52 -1.21 -17.57 -1.69
N HIS A 53 -0.13 -18.26 -1.37
CA HIS A 53 0.31 -18.44 0.02
C HIS A 53 0.59 -17.08 0.69
N ALA A 54 1.31 -16.18 0.03
CA ALA A 54 1.58 -14.84 0.54
C ALA A 54 0.29 -14.05 0.79
N PHE A 55 -0.73 -14.24 -0.06
CA PHE A 55 -2.03 -13.61 0.10
C PHE A 55 -2.86 -14.19 1.24
N GLU A 56 -2.85 -15.52 1.41
CA GLU A 56 -3.60 -16.23 2.46
C GLU A 56 -2.99 -16.03 3.85
N THR A 57 -1.66 -16.01 3.93
CA THR A 57 -0.91 -15.91 5.20
C THR A 57 -0.50 -14.48 5.56
N GLY A 58 -0.48 -13.57 4.58
CA GLY A 58 0.13 -12.25 4.72
C GLY A 58 1.66 -12.26 4.76
N GLU A 59 2.29 -13.43 4.55
CA GLU A 59 3.74 -13.58 4.57
C GLU A 59 4.35 -13.17 3.22
N PHE A 60 4.97 -11.98 3.21
CA PHE A 60 5.71 -11.49 2.04
C PHE A 60 7.15 -12.02 2.04
N PRO A 61 7.77 -12.20 0.87
CA PRO A 61 9.15 -12.69 0.76
C PRO A 61 10.21 -11.71 1.30
N TYR A 62 9.78 -10.55 1.79
CA TYR A 62 10.63 -9.53 2.38
C TYR A 62 10.24 -9.33 3.84
N LYS A 63 11.22 -9.47 4.73
CA LYS A 63 11.03 -9.23 6.17
C LYS A 63 10.87 -7.75 6.51
N THR A 64 11.48 -6.88 5.72
CA THR A 64 11.56 -5.44 5.96
C THR A 64 11.07 -4.67 4.74
N ARG A 65 10.53 -3.47 4.98
CA ARG A 65 10.21 -2.52 3.92
C ARG A 65 11.49 -1.96 3.32
N ILE A 66 11.42 -1.54 2.05
CA ILE A 66 12.47 -0.74 1.43
C ILE A 66 12.69 0.55 2.24
N GLY A 67 13.93 0.94 2.44
CA GLY A 67 14.25 2.21 3.12
C GLY A 67 13.78 3.40 2.29
N THR A 68 13.23 4.42 2.95
CA THR A 68 12.62 5.59 2.28
C THR A 68 13.55 6.24 1.27
N LYS A 69 14.81 6.50 1.64
CA LYS A 69 15.81 7.11 0.74
C LYS A 69 16.06 6.29 -0.53
N VAL A 70 16.13 4.96 -0.40
CA VAL A 70 16.35 4.07 -1.54
C VAL A 70 15.12 4.05 -2.45
N TYR A 71 13.93 4.01 -1.83
CA TYR A 71 12.67 4.07 -2.55
C TYR A 71 12.51 5.38 -3.33
N GLU A 72 12.80 6.53 -2.71
CA GLU A 72 12.69 7.85 -3.34
C GLU A 72 13.64 7.97 -4.53
N GLN A 73 14.91 7.57 -4.36
CA GLN A 73 15.88 7.57 -5.46
C GLN A 73 15.39 6.73 -6.66
N GLN A 74 14.94 5.50 -6.40
CA GLN A 74 14.43 4.63 -7.46
C GLN A 74 13.15 5.16 -8.10
N MET A 75 12.30 5.83 -7.32
CA MET A 75 11.07 6.43 -7.81
C MET A 75 11.36 7.59 -8.76
N GLU A 76 12.31 8.46 -8.42
CA GLU A 76 12.75 9.56 -9.27
C GLU A 76 13.28 9.03 -10.61
N ASP A 77 14.16 8.03 -10.57
CA ASP A 77 14.72 7.40 -11.78
C ASP A 77 13.61 6.85 -12.69
N LEU A 78 12.63 6.14 -12.11
CA LEU A 78 11.49 5.58 -12.84
C LEU A 78 10.56 6.66 -13.42
N GLN A 79 10.36 7.77 -12.70
CA GLN A 79 9.54 8.88 -13.19
C GLN A 79 10.22 9.60 -14.36
N VAL A 80 11.55 9.70 -14.39
CA VAL A 80 12.30 10.18 -15.56
C VAL A 80 12.09 9.27 -16.76
N GLU A 81 12.14 7.94 -16.58
CA GLU A 81 11.85 7.00 -17.66
C GLU A 81 10.38 7.11 -18.14
N LEU A 82 9.44 7.33 -17.22
CA LEU A 82 8.03 7.51 -17.57
C LEU A 82 7.80 8.76 -18.44
N LEU A 83 8.53 9.84 -18.19
CA LEU A 83 8.50 11.04 -19.05
C LEU A 83 9.01 10.76 -20.47
N LYS A 84 10.04 9.91 -20.62
CA LYS A 84 10.52 9.48 -21.94
C LYS A 84 9.44 8.68 -22.68
N VAL A 85 8.75 7.78 -21.98
CA VAL A 85 7.61 7.05 -22.55
C VAL A 85 6.50 8.02 -22.97
N GLN A 86 6.17 9.02 -22.15
CA GLN A 86 5.16 10.02 -22.48
C GLN A 86 5.52 10.79 -23.77
N ASN A 87 6.77 11.23 -23.89
CA ASN A 87 7.25 11.93 -25.08
C ASN A 87 7.19 11.04 -26.32
N TRP A 88 7.62 9.79 -26.20
CA TRP A 88 7.54 8.82 -27.30
C TRP A 88 6.09 8.57 -27.73
N VAL A 89 5.14 8.45 -26.80
CA VAL A 89 3.71 8.29 -27.12
C VAL A 89 3.20 9.49 -27.93
N LYS A 90 3.60 10.71 -27.56
CA LYS A 90 3.22 11.93 -28.28
C LYS A 90 3.79 11.97 -29.69
N GLU A 91 5.06 11.59 -29.85
CA GLU A 91 5.76 11.59 -31.14
C GLU A 91 5.27 10.48 -32.09
N SER A 92 4.95 9.30 -31.54
CA SER A 92 4.48 8.13 -32.32
C SER A 92 2.99 8.15 -32.62
N GLY A 93 2.19 8.90 -31.84
CA GLY A 93 0.73 8.89 -31.94
C GLY A 93 0.07 7.64 -31.35
N GLU A 94 0.83 6.83 -30.61
CA GLU A 94 0.34 5.62 -29.94
C GLU A 94 -0.62 5.94 -28.78
N LYS A 95 -1.33 4.92 -28.30
CA LYS A 95 -2.26 5.06 -27.17
C LYS A 95 -2.01 3.98 -26.12
N ILE A 96 -1.87 4.38 -24.87
CA ILE A 96 -1.63 3.48 -23.73
C ILE A 96 -2.78 3.59 -22.75
N VAL A 97 -3.31 2.44 -22.32
CA VAL A 97 -4.30 2.32 -21.24
C VAL A 97 -3.72 1.46 -20.14
N VAL A 98 -3.76 1.94 -18.89
CA VAL A 98 -3.29 1.22 -17.70
C VAL A 98 -4.46 1.04 -16.75
N ILE A 99 -4.75 -0.22 -16.37
CA ILE A 99 -5.84 -0.58 -15.47
C ILE A 99 -5.25 -1.00 -14.13
N PHE A 100 -5.76 -0.41 -13.04
CA PHE A 100 -5.32 -0.70 -11.68
C PHE A 100 -6.43 -1.44 -10.92
N GLU A 101 -6.23 -2.74 -10.68
CA GLU A 101 -7.17 -3.60 -9.94
C GLU A 101 -6.58 -4.08 -8.61
N GLY A 102 -7.44 -4.48 -7.68
CA GLY A 102 -7.02 -5.05 -6.39
C GLY A 102 -8.00 -4.79 -5.25
N ARG A 103 -7.74 -5.40 -4.09
CA ARG A 103 -8.58 -5.28 -2.89
C ARG A 103 -8.66 -3.84 -2.35
N ASP A 104 -9.63 -3.61 -1.48
CA ASP A 104 -9.72 -2.38 -0.71
C ASP A 104 -8.46 -2.19 0.14
N ALA A 105 -8.02 -0.94 0.25
CA ALA A 105 -6.78 -0.55 0.93
C ALA A 105 -5.48 -1.18 0.41
N ALA A 106 -5.47 -1.86 -0.76
CA ALA A 106 -4.26 -2.43 -1.35
C ALA A 106 -3.23 -1.40 -1.86
N GLY A 107 -3.57 -0.11 -1.87
CA GLY A 107 -2.65 0.98 -2.25
C GLY A 107 -2.81 1.53 -3.67
N LYS A 108 -3.84 1.12 -4.42
CA LYS A 108 -4.11 1.56 -5.81
C LYS A 108 -4.03 3.08 -6.01
N GLY A 109 -4.71 3.85 -5.17
CA GLY A 109 -4.72 5.32 -5.26
C GLY A 109 -3.34 5.96 -4.99
N GLY A 110 -2.55 5.35 -4.10
CA GLY A 110 -1.17 5.78 -3.85
C GLY A 110 -0.28 5.56 -5.08
N THR A 111 -0.42 4.41 -5.73
CA THR A 111 0.31 4.11 -6.97
C THR A 111 -0.07 5.08 -8.10
N ILE A 112 -1.37 5.32 -8.32
CA ILE A 112 -1.84 6.28 -9.33
C ILE A 112 -1.29 7.68 -9.05
N LYS A 113 -1.31 8.13 -7.79
CA LYS A 113 -0.77 9.43 -7.41
C LYS A 113 0.71 9.56 -7.78
N ARG A 114 1.53 8.54 -7.50
CA ARG A 114 2.97 8.53 -7.84
C ARG A 114 3.21 8.46 -9.35
N PHE A 115 2.34 7.75 -10.07
CA PHE A 115 2.40 7.65 -11.53
C PHE A 115 2.13 8.99 -12.21
N MET A 116 1.18 9.76 -11.69
CA MET A 116 0.77 11.05 -12.26
C MET A 116 1.58 12.26 -11.74
N GLU A 117 2.37 12.10 -10.67
CA GLU A 117 3.02 13.18 -9.92
C GLU A 117 3.85 14.15 -10.78
N HIS A 118 4.55 13.63 -11.79
CA HIS A 118 5.44 14.40 -12.67
C HIS A 118 5.03 14.38 -14.14
N LEU A 119 3.82 13.93 -14.46
CA LEU A 119 3.31 13.96 -15.84
C LEU A 119 2.64 15.31 -16.13
N ASN A 120 2.90 15.86 -17.31
CA ASN A 120 2.18 17.05 -17.77
C ASN A 120 0.70 16.66 -18.02
N PRO A 121 -0.28 17.32 -17.37
CA PRO A 121 -1.71 16.99 -17.53
C PRO A 121 -2.24 17.15 -18.96
#